data_AF-A0A7R7JDJ9-F1
#
_entry.id   AF-A0A7R7JDJ9-F1
#
_cell.length_a   1.000
_cell.length_b   1.000
_cell.length_c   1.000
_cell.angle_alpha   90.00
_cell.angle_beta   90.00
_cell.angle_gamma   90.00
#
_symmetry.space_group_name_H-M   'P 1'
#
loop_
_entity.id
_entity.type
_entity.pdbx_description
1 polymer ?
#
loop_
_entity_poly.entity_id
_entity_poly.type
_entity_poly.pdbx_seq_one_letter_code
_entity_poly.pdbx_strand_id
1 'polypeptide(L)'
;MFNYLKQGLLIAVCALLPFAASVQAADKFKPFVLAERGPGDMEEKVAEVKESLRDAGFEVVGDYVPFEDSHVIIFTSDAIKSVAALTEYGGFAMAQRAAVVKVGNELQVSYVNPVYMAHAYRLRSDFSNTSEALAQALGRIQEFGSEDGLSERKLRKYHYTFGMEYFPDVYELAEHSSHRAAVAAVEKNLQKDDGVEPLYRIDMPGKDVTIIGVSMAAGEDGDKYMDDAFQMSVVDFGELKNSAYLPYEIMITGNKVVALHMRFRMAVHFPDLKMMGSNSFMKLMPSPAAIEKALKDAVNE
;
A
#
# COMPACT_ATOMS: atom_id res chain seq x y z
N MET A 1 31.01 85.11 7.79
CA MET A 1 32.43 84.69 7.91
C MET A 1 32.50 83.66 9.03
N PHE A 2 32.73 82.38 8.67
CA PHE A 2 33.34 81.27 9.42
C PHE A 2 33.17 81.10 10.95
N ASN A 3 32.61 79.96 11.41
CA ASN A 3 33.30 78.83 12.09
C ASN A 3 32.27 77.86 12.72
N TYR A 4 32.19 76.56 12.37
CA TYR A 4 33.06 75.41 12.76
C TYR A 4 33.15 75.27 14.30
N LEU A 5 32.95 74.14 14.99
CA LEU A 5 32.86 72.71 14.70
C LEU A 5 32.46 72.04 16.04
N LYS A 6 31.48 71.12 16.11
CA LYS A 6 31.40 70.13 17.21
C LYS A 6 31.01 68.76 16.65
N GLN A 7 31.88 67.81 16.93
CA GLN A 7 31.90 66.43 16.45
C GLN A 7 30.75 65.62 17.05
N GLY A 8 30.00 64.90 16.20
CA GLY A 8 29.09 63.84 16.60
C GLY A 8 29.77 62.48 16.45
N LEU A 9 29.90 61.74 17.55
CA LEU A 9 30.32 60.34 17.57
C LEU A 9 29.06 59.47 17.44
N LEU A 10 28.80 58.92 16.25
CA LEU A 10 27.77 57.91 16.04
C LEU A 10 28.38 56.53 16.28
N ILE A 11 28.01 55.88 17.39
CA ILE A 11 28.30 54.46 17.63
C ILE A 11 27.13 53.66 17.05
N ALA A 12 27.37 52.96 15.94
CA ALA A 12 26.42 52.02 15.36
C ALA A 12 26.51 50.66 16.09
N VAL A 13 25.48 50.33 16.87
CA VAL A 13 25.30 48.99 17.43
C VAL A 13 24.54 48.14 16.41
N CYS A 14 25.25 47.27 15.69
CA CYS A 14 24.62 46.24 14.86
C CYS A 14 24.03 45.15 15.76
N ALA A 15 22.71 45.17 15.96
CA ALA A 15 21.98 44.07 16.56
C ALA A 15 21.91 42.88 15.58
N LEU A 16 22.72 41.85 15.83
CA LEU A 16 22.60 40.55 15.18
C LEU A 16 21.36 39.83 15.75
N LEU A 17 20.23 39.94 15.05
CA LEU A 17 19.04 39.12 15.30
C LEU A 17 19.28 37.71 14.72
N PRO A 18 19.24 36.63 15.54
CA PRO A 18 19.23 35.28 15.01
C PRO A 18 17.89 35.02 14.31
N PHE A 19 17.94 34.74 13.01
CA PHE A 19 16.84 34.14 12.27
C PHE A 19 16.55 32.76 12.88
N ALA A 20 15.55 32.69 13.77
CA ALA A 20 14.98 31.42 14.18
C ALA A 20 14.16 30.87 13.01
N ALA A 21 14.77 30.01 12.18
CA ALA A 21 14.02 29.18 11.27
C ALA A 21 13.21 28.19 12.12
N SER A 22 11.90 28.39 12.19
CA SER A 22 10.97 27.39 12.70
C SER A 22 11.10 26.14 11.84
N VAL A 23 11.78 25.12 12.36
CA VAL A 23 11.77 23.78 11.77
C VAL A 23 10.37 23.22 11.99
N GLN A 24 9.51 23.38 10.99
CA GLN A 24 8.21 22.71 10.97
C GLN A 24 8.47 21.20 11.00
N ALA A 25 7.91 20.51 11.99
CA ALA A 25 7.96 19.06 12.03
C ALA A 25 7.28 18.52 10.76
N ALA A 26 7.96 17.64 10.04
CA ALA A 26 7.38 17.02 8.86
C ALA A 26 6.19 16.16 9.27
N ASP A 27 5.09 16.26 8.54
CA ASP A 27 3.92 15.39 8.73
C ASP A 27 4.36 13.93 8.68
N LYS A 28 3.82 13.14 9.61
CA LYS A 28 4.05 11.70 9.69
C LYS A 28 2.75 10.97 9.37
N PHE A 29 2.86 9.98 8.50
CA PHE A 29 1.75 9.17 8.02
C PHE A 29 1.91 7.73 8.51
N LYS A 30 0.80 7.03 8.72
CA LYS A 30 0.79 5.59 9.02
C LYS A 30 0.08 4.78 7.93
N PRO A 31 0.40 3.48 7.76
CA PRO A 31 -0.03 2.70 6.60
C PRO A 31 -1.55 2.52 6.46
N PHE A 32 -2.30 2.52 7.55
CA PHE A 32 -3.73 2.22 7.56
C PHE A 32 -4.53 3.27 8.33
N VAL A 33 -5.83 3.34 8.04
CA VAL A 33 -6.81 4.16 8.74
C VAL A 33 -7.90 3.26 9.29
N LEU A 34 -8.17 3.36 10.60
CA LEU A 34 -9.34 2.77 11.22
C LEU A 34 -10.53 3.70 10.92
N ALA A 35 -11.52 3.19 10.22
CA ALA A 35 -12.70 3.94 9.79
C ALA A 35 -13.80 3.88 10.87
N GLU A 36 -14.08 2.67 11.34
CA GLU A 36 -15.12 2.36 12.32
C GLU A 36 -14.70 1.12 13.14
N ARG A 37 -15.22 0.99 14.36
CA ARG A 37 -15.26 -0.30 15.08
C ARG A 37 -16.51 -0.38 15.96
N GLY A 38 -17.05 -1.58 16.12
CA GLY A 38 -18.23 -1.81 16.96
C GLY A 38 -18.81 -3.20 16.79
N PRO A 39 -19.87 -3.56 17.54
CA PRO A 39 -20.58 -4.82 17.34
C PRO A 39 -21.29 -4.82 15.99
N GLY A 40 -21.48 -6.00 15.39
CA GLY A 40 -22.23 -6.13 14.14
C GLY A 40 -22.14 -7.52 13.54
N ASP A 41 -22.93 -7.74 12.50
CA ASP A 41 -22.83 -8.91 11.64
C ASP A 41 -21.83 -8.65 10.50
N MET A 42 -21.00 -9.66 10.19
CA MET A 42 -19.93 -9.53 9.20
C MET A 42 -20.48 -9.28 7.79
N GLU A 43 -21.49 -10.04 7.38
CA GLU A 43 -22.05 -9.96 6.03
C GLU A 43 -22.76 -8.62 5.83
N GLU A 44 -23.55 -8.18 6.82
CA GLU A 44 -24.21 -6.87 6.80
C GLU A 44 -23.20 -5.72 6.72
N LYS A 45 -22.15 -5.74 7.55
CA LYS A 45 -21.15 -4.67 7.55
C LYS A 45 -20.33 -4.65 6.25
N VAL A 46 -20.01 -5.80 5.66
CA VAL A 46 -19.36 -5.87 4.34
C VAL A 46 -20.24 -5.26 3.26
N ALA A 47 -21.55 -5.55 3.27
CA ALA A 47 -22.49 -4.95 2.32
C ALA A 47 -22.57 -3.42 2.48
N GLU A 48 -22.68 -2.93 3.70
CA GLU A 48 -22.70 -1.49 4.05
C GLU A 48 -21.44 -0.76 3.55
N VAL A 49 -20.25 -1.33 3.77
CA VAL A 49 -18.98 -0.73 3.32
C VAL A 49 -18.94 -0.65 1.79
N LYS A 50 -19.38 -1.70 1.08
CA LYS A 50 -19.44 -1.68 -0.40
C LYS A 50 -20.40 -0.63 -0.92
N GLU A 51 -21.57 -0.49 -0.31
CA GLU A 51 -22.56 0.52 -0.69
C GLU A 51 -22.00 1.93 -0.47
N SER A 52 -21.43 2.18 0.72
CA SER A 52 -20.80 3.47 1.05
C SER A 52 -19.67 3.84 0.09
N LEU A 53 -18.86 2.88 -0.34
CA LEU A 53 -17.83 3.08 -1.36
C LEU A 53 -18.44 3.47 -2.73
N ARG A 54 -19.49 2.77 -3.17
CA ARG A 54 -20.16 3.07 -4.44
C ARG A 54 -20.82 4.44 -4.44
N ASP A 55 -21.49 4.80 -3.35
CA ASP A 55 -22.14 6.11 -3.19
C ASP A 55 -21.11 7.25 -3.20
N ALA A 56 -19.89 7.00 -2.74
CA ALA A 56 -18.77 7.92 -2.81
C ALA A 56 -18.07 7.96 -4.19
N GLY A 57 -18.59 7.24 -5.19
CA GLY A 57 -18.07 7.23 -6.56
C GLY A 57 -16.89 6.28 -6.79
N PHE A 58 -16.64 5.34 -5.87
CA PHE A 58 -15.69 4.26 -6.10
C PHE A 58 -16.33 3.08 -6.84
N GLU A 59 -15.51 2.40 -7.63
CA GLU A 59 -15.84 1.14 -8.30
C GLU A 59 -15.32 -0.02 -7.44
N VAL A 60 -16.22 -0.83 -6.87
CA VAL A 60 -15.84 -2.09 -6.20
C VAL A 60 -15.56 -3.15 -7.26
N VAL A 61 -14.32 -3.64 -7.32
CA VAL A 61 -13.82 -4.52 -8.39
C VAL A 61 -13.53 -5.94 -7.92
N GLY A 62 -13.49 -6.18 -6.61
CA GLY A 62 -13.17 -7.50 -6.08
C GLY A 62 -13.48 -7.64 -4.61
N ASP A 63 -13.58 -8.89 -4.21
CA ASP A 63 -13.81 -9.36 -2.85
C ASP A 63 -12.83 -10.47 -2.54
N TYR A 64 -12.29 -10.47 -1.33
CA TYR A 64 -11.34 -11.49 -0.92
C TYR A 64 -11.49 -11.84 0.55
N VAL A 65 -11.62 -13.13 0.85
CA VAL A 65 -11.65 -13.67 2.22
C VAL A 65 -10.38 -14.47 2.43
N PRO A 66 -9.26 -13.83 2.86
CA PRO A 66 -7.96 -14.50 2.96
C PRO A 66 -7.91 -15.57 4.06
N PHE A 67 -8.71 -15.40 5.11
CA PHE A 67 -8.83 -16.31 6.24
C PHE A 67 -10.13 -16.01 6.98
N GLU A 68 -10.51 -16.90 7.90
CA GLU A 68 -11.70 -16.74 8.74
C GLU A 68 -11.72 -15.36 9.40
N ASP A 69 -12.93 -14.80 9.54
CA ASP A 69 -13.15 -13.51 10.22
C ASP A 69 -12.49 -12.29 9.55
N SER A 70 -12.03 -12.39 8.30
CA SER A 70 -11.47 -11.26 7.53
C SER A 70 -12.06 -11.18 6.13
N HIS A 71 -12.61 -10.03 5.76
CA HIS A 71 -13.12 -9.74 4.41
C HIS A 71 -12.47 -8.47 3.87
N VAL A 72 -11.75 -8.58 2.76
CA VAL A 72 -11.12 -7.47 2.04
C VAL A 72 -11.96 -7.09 0.83
N ILE A 73 -12.25 -5.79 0.70
CA ILE A 73 -13.00 -5.18 -0.40
C ILE A 73 -12.01 -4.38 -1.23
N ILE A 74 -11.89 -4.72 -2.51
CA ILE A 74 -10.99 -4.07 -3.45
C ILE A 74 -11.78 -3.10 -4.30
N PHE A 75 -11.29 -1.86 -4.41
CA PHE A 75 -11.96 -0.81 -5.16
C PHE A 75 -10.97 0.11 -5.88
N THR A 76 -11.50 0.84 -6.86
CA THR A 76 -10.75 1.82 -7.66
C THR A 76 -11.64 3.01 -8.03
N SER A 77 -11.11 3.95 -8.80
CA SER A 77 -11.89 5.01 -9.45
C SER A 77 -11.09 5.60 -10.62
N ASP A 78 -11.75 6.33 -11.51
CA ASP A 78 -11.05 7.00 -12.61
C ASP A 78 -10.04 8.04 -12.11
N ALA A 79 -10.30 8.69 -10.97
CA ALA A 79 -9.36 9.59 -10.33
C ALA A 79 -8.10 8.85 -9.86
N ILE A 80 -8.27 7.69 -9.23
CA ILE A 80 -7.15 6.83 -8.79
C ILE A 80 -6.33 6.37 -10.02
N LYS A 81 -6.99 5.86 -11.06
CA LYS A 81 -6.35 5.40 -12.31
C LYS A 81 -5.57 6.54 -12.98
N SER A 82 -6.12 7.76 -12.98
CA SER A 82 -5.48 8.95 -13.58
C SER A 82 -4.19 9.34 -12.87
N VAL A 83 -4.16 9.33 -11.54
CA VAL A 83 -2.95 9.62 -10.76
C VAL A 83 -1.91 8.51 -10.92
N ALA A 84 -2.34 7.24 -10.86
CA ALA A 84 -1.49 6.07 -11.09
C ALA A 84 -0.81 6.11 -12.47
N ALA A 85 -1.50 6.58 -13.50
CA ALA A 85 -0.95 6.70 -14.85
C ALA A 85 0.21 7.71 -14.97
N LEU A 86 0.52 8.52 -13.96
CA LEU A 86 1.57 9.54 -14.03
C LEU A 86 2.98 9.00 -13.75
N THR A 87 3.12 7.75 -13.32
CA THR A 87 4.41 7.11 -13.01
C THR A 87 4.52 5.72 -13.65
N GLU A 88 5.76 5.24 -13.80
CA GLU A 88 6.07 3.95 -14.44
C GLU A 88 5.43 2.75 -13.72
N TYR A 89 5.64 2.66 -12.40
CA TYR A 89 5.06 1.60 -11.55
C TYR A 89 3.79 2.04 -10.82
N GLY A 90 3.15 3.14 -11.25
CA GLY A 90 1.96 3.67 -10.60
C GLY A 90 0.75 2.73 -10.67
N GLY A 91 0.76 1.75 -11.59
CA GLY A 91 -0.27 0.71 -11.68
C GLY A 91 -0.55 0.00 -10.36
N PHE A 92 0.47 -0.26 -9.53
CA PHE A 92 0.30 -0.87 -8.20
C PHE A 92 -0.54 -0.03 -7.23
N ALA A 93 -0.79 1.24 -7.52
CA ALA A 93 -1.66 2.11 -6.74
C ALA A 93 -3.11 2.16 -7.24
N MET A 94 -3.44 1.48 -8.36
CA MET A 94 -4.78 1.53 -8.96
C MET A 94 -5.85 0.86 -8.10
N ALA A 95 -5.47 -0.17 -7.36
CA ALA A 95 -6.32 -0.85 -6.40
C ALA A 95 -6.12 -0.24 -4.99
N GLN A 96 -7.21 0.23 -4.41
CA GLN A 96 -7.29 0.55 -2.99
C GLN A 96 -8.03 -0.59 -2.28
N ARG A 97 -7.80 -0.73 -0.97
CA ARG A 97 -8.35 -1.84 -0.19
C ARG A 97 -8.94 -1.33 1.12
N ALA A 98 -10.14 -1.81 1.41
CA ALA A 98 -10.76 -1.74 2.73
C ALA A 98 -10.89 -3.16 3.28
N ALA A 99 -10.95 -3.31 4.59
CA ALA A 99 -11.15 -4.59 5.26
C ALA A 99 -12.20 -4.46 6.35
N VAL A 100 -13.04 -5.48 6.48
CA VAL A 100 -13.91 -5.73 7.62
C VAL A 100 -13.37 -6.97 8.32
N VAL A 101 -12.93 -6.81 9.57
CA VAL A 101 -12.26 -7.88 10.32
C VAL A 101 -12.89 -8.01 11.69
N LYS A 102 -13.24 -9.24 12.08
CA LYS A 102 -13.78 -9.52 13.41
C LYS A 102 -12.65 -9.72 14.42
N VAL A 103 -12.72 -8.98 15.52
CA VAL A 103 -11.76 -9.05 16.63
C VAL A 103 -12.55 -9.18 17.93
N GLY A 104 -12.62 -10.41 18.44
CA GLY A 104 -13.48 -10.74 19.58
C GLY A 104 -14.97 -10.56 19.22
N ASN A 105 -15.65 -9.64 19.90
CA ASN A 105 -17.07 -9.36 19.69
C ASN A 105 -17.33 -8.12 18.82
N GLU A 106 -16.28 -7.51 18.26
CA GLU A 106 -16.38 -6.31 17.44
C GLU A 106 -15.90 -6.57 16.02
N LEU A 107 -16.46 -5.84 15.07
CA LEU A 107 -15.93 -5.67 13.73
C LEU A 107 -15.08 -4.39 13.70
N GLN A 108 -13.97 -4.44 12.97
CA GLN A 108 -13.15 -3.30 12.62
C GLN A 108 -13.27 -3.07 11.12
N VAL A 109 -13.58 -1.83 10.73
CA VAL A 109 -13.48 -1.39 9.34
C VAL A 109 -12.23 -0.55 9.20
N SER A 110 -11.31 -0.96 8.34
CA SER A 110 -10.08 -0.23 8.06
C SER A 110 -9.79 -0.14 6.56
N TYR A 111 -8.96 0.80 6.15
CA TYR A 111 -8.50 0.91 4.76
C TYR A 111 -7.04 1.34 4.69
N VAL A 112 -6.38 1.03 3.57
CA VAL A 112 -5.03 1.51 3.27
C VAL A 112 -5.06 3.03 3.20
N ASN A 113 -4.14 3.70 3.89
CA ASN A 113 -4.03 5.16 3.87
C ASN A 113 -3.56 5.63 2.48
N PRO A 114 -4.41 6.32 1.68
CA PRO A 114 -4.05 6.64 0.31
C PRO A 114 -2.84 7.58 0.22
N VAL A 115 -2.72 8.55 1.14
CA VAL A 115 -1.60 9.50 1.15
C VAL A 115 -0.29 8.79 1.48
N TYR A 116 -0.31 7.89 2.48
CA TYR A 116 0.85 7.04 2.81
C TYR A 116 1.31 6.23 1.59
N MET A 117 0.37 5.54 0.94
CA MET A 117 0.66 4.70 -0.22
C MET A 117 1.19 5.53 -1.40
N ALA A 118 0.62 6.70 -1.68
CA ALA A 118 1.09 7.58 -2.75
C ALA A 118 2.55 7.99 -2.56
N HIS A 119 2.97 8.28 -1.33
CA HIS A 119 4.36 8.60 -1.01
C HIS A 119 5.26 7.36 -1.12
N ALA A 120 4.85 6.23 -0.56
CA ALA A 120 5.59 4.96 -0.62
C ALA A 120 5.82 4.51 -2.06
N TYR A 121 4.80 4.64 -2.92
CA TYR A 121 4.82 4.24 -4.33
C TYR A 121 5.27 5.38 -5.26
N ARG A 122 5.82 6.46 -4.66
CA ARG A 122 6.48 7.57 -5.37
C ARG A 122 5.61 8.22 -6.45
N LEU A 123 4.29 8.27 -6.25
CA LEU A 123 3.37 8.91 -7.19
C LEU A 123 3.70 10.40 -7.36
N ARG A 124 3.26 10.98 -8.49
CA ARG A 124 3.46 12.40 -8.81
C ARG A 124 2.50 13.31 -8.05
N SER A 125 1.27 12.85 -7.86
CA SER A 125 0.27 13.48 -7.00
C SER A 125 0.06 12.60 -5.79
N ASP A 126 -0.24 13.21 -4.65
CA ASP A 126 -0.81 12.46 -3.54
C ASP A 126 -2.28 12.12 -3.83
N PHE A 127 -2.79 11.19 -3.04
CA PHE A 127 -4.19 10.78 -3.07
C PHE A 127 -5.02 11.54 -2.04
N SER A 128 -4.75 12.83 -1.81
CA SER A 128 -5.52 13.68 -0.86
C SER A 128 -7.02 13.61 -1.10
N ASN A 129 -7.48 13.86 -2.33
CA ASN A 129 -8.91 13.76 -2.69
C ASN A 129 -9.50 12.37 -2.42
N THR A 130 -8.76 11.29 -2.73
CA THR A 130 -9.19 9.92 -2.43
C THR A 130 -9.29 9.69 -0.92
N SER A 131 -8.33 10.21 -0.15
CA SER A 131 -8.32 10.13 1.30
C SER A 131 -9.48 10.89 1.93
N GLU A 132 -9.83 12.06 1.40
CA GLU A 132 -10.99 12.83 1.85
C GLU A 132 -12.31 12.11 1.54
N ALA A 133 -12.45 11.58 0.31
CA ALA A 133 -13.62 10.81 -0.08
C ALA A 133 -13.81 9.55 0.78
N LEU A 134 -12.74 8.80 1.07
CA LEU A 134 -12.81 7.63 1.96
C LEU A 134 -13.15 8.01 3.40
N ALA A 135 -12.57 9.10 3.92
CA ALA A 135 -12.89 9.58 5.26
C ALA A 135 -14.35 10.00 5.39
N GLN A 136 -14.94 10.57 4.34
CA GLN A 136 -16.37 10.92 4.30
C GLN A 136 -17.26 9.68 4.17
N ALA A 137 -16.85 8.71 3.34
CA ALA A 137 -17.64 7.52 3.04
C ALA A 137 -17.66 6.49 4.19
N LEU A 138 -16.50 6.21 4.76
CA LEU A 138 -16.31 5.11 5.72
C LEU A 138 -16.00 5.59 7.14
N GLY A 139 -15.62 6.86 7.28
CA GLY A 139 -15.11 7.42 8.53
C GLY A 139 -13.59 7.39 8.64
N ARG A 140 -13.10 7.98 9.75
CA ARG A 140 -11.69 8.12 10.07
C ARG A 140 -11.51 8.37 11.56
N ILE A 141 -11.36 7.29 12.34
CA ILE A 141 -11.08 7.36 13.77
C ILE A 141 -9.60 7.71 14.01
N GLN A 142 -8.69 6.94 13.43
CA GLN A 142 -7.24 7.14 13.61
C GLN A 142 -6.40 6.45 12.53
N GLU A 143 -5.20 6.95 12.29
CA GLU A 143 -4.18 6.23 11.53
C GLU A 143 -3.44 5.21 12.41
N PHE A 144 -3.06 4.06 11.85
CA PHE A 144 -2.36 2.99 12.58
C PHE A 144 -1.42 2.16 11.66
N GLY A 145 -0.76 1.15 12.22
CA GLY A 145 0.23 0.31 11.53
C GLY A 145 1.68 0.73 11.72
N SER A 146 1.91 1.87 12.40
CA SER A 146 3.21 2.32 12.91
C SER A 146 2.98 3.14 14.18
N GLU A 147 3.80 2.99 15.20
CA GLU A 147 3.81 3.74 16.45
C GLU A 147 4.04 5.22 16.14
N ASP A 148 5.15 5.50 15.46
CA ASP A 148 5.60 6.85 15.14
C ASP A 148 5.11 7.36 13.78
N GLY A 149 4.81 6.48 12.84
CA GLY A 149 4.61 6.86 11.43
C GLY A 149 5.90 7.31 10.74
N LEU A 150 5.79 7.52 9.43
CA LEU A 150 6.90 7.91 8.55
C LEU A 150 6.60 9.22 7.84
N SER A 151 7.61 10.07 7.70
CA SER A 151 7.47 11.29 6.90
C SER A 151 7.51 10.99 5.41
N GLU A 152 6.93 11.88 4.59
CA GLU A 152 6.97 11.78 3.13
C GLU A 152 8.38 11.45 2.61
N ARG A 153 9.40 12.17 3.08
CA ARG A 153 10.78 11.97 2.64
C ARG A 153 11.28 10.55 2.92
N LYS A 154 10.91 9.97 4.06
CA LYS A 154 11.25 8.58 4.40
C LYS A 154 10.50 7.62 3.50
N LEU A 155 9.19 7.82 3.29
CA LEU A 155 8.36 6.99 2.43
C LEU A 155 8.85 6.96 0.98
N ARG A 156 9.13 8.13 0.40
CA ARG A 156 9.63 8.21 -0.99
C ARG A 156 10.99 7.54 -1.18
N LYS A 157 11.78 7.38 -0.11
CA LYS A 157 13.10 6.71 -0.12
C LYS A 157 13.08 5.36 0.61
N TYR A 158 11.90 4.82 0.87
CA TYR A 158 11.76 3.67 1.74
C TYR A 158 12.44 2.45 1.15
N HIS A 159 13.17 1.79 2.04
CA HIS A 159 13.68 0.43 1.98
C HIS A 159 13.88 0.03 3.45
N TYR A 160 13.70 -1.25 3.78
CA TYR A 160 13.65 -1.66 5.19
C TYR A 160 15.00 -1.51 5.90
N THR A 161 16.06 -2.05 5.30
CA THR A 161 17.44 -1.92 5.78
C THR A 161 18.41 -1.94 4.61
N PHE A 162 19.67 -1.58 4.87
CA PHE A 162 20.71 -1.54 3.85
C PHE A 162 20.78 -2.86 3.06
N GLY A 163 20.78 -2.75 1.73
CA GLY A 163 20.82 -3.90 0.82
C GLY A 163 19.47 -4.56 0.55
N MET A 164 18.35 -4.02 1.09
CA MET A 164 17.00 -4.43 0.72
C MET A 164 16.39 -3.54 -0.37
N GLU A 165 15.29 -4.04 -0.92
CA GLU A 165 14.61 -3.59 -2.11
C GLU A 165 13.87 -2.26 -1.87
N TYR A 166 13.96 -1.39 -2.86
CA TYR A 166 13.19 -0.17 -2.97
C TYR A 166 11.93 -0.43 -3.81
N PHE A 167 11.02 0.55 -3.85
CA PHE A 167 9.80 0.49 -4.66
C PHE A 167 9.98 0.01 -6.12
N PRO A 168 10.96 0.51 -6.91
CA PRO A 168 11.12 0.08 -8.30
C PRO A 168 11.79 -1.30 -8.46
N ASP A 169 12.33 -1.88 -7.38
CA ASP A 169 12.99 -3.18 -7.43
C ASP A 169 11.89 -4.27 -7.39
N VAL A 170 11.23 -4.48 -8.52
CA VAL A 170 10.13 -5.44 -8.70
C VAL A 170 10.66 -6.86 -8.95
N TYR A 171 9.82 -7.86 -8.67
CA TYR A 171 10.01 -9.17 -9.29
C TYR A 171 9.77 -9.06 -10.79
N GLU A 172 10.71 -9.53 -11.60
CA GLU A 172 10.47 -9.80 -13.02
C GLU A 172 10.02 -11.26 -13.16
N LEU A 173 8.78 -11.45 -13.61
CA LEU A 173 8.12 -12.76 -13.60
C LEU A 173 8.11 -13.41 -14.98
N ALA A 174 7.82 -12.63 -16.02
CA ALA A 174 7.80 -13.08 -17.42
C ALA A 174 7.93 -11.91 -18.39
N GLU A 175 8.24 -12.22 -19.64
CA GLU A 175 8.23 -11.26 -20.76
C GLU A 175 7.62 -11.92 -22.00
N HIS A 176 6.81 -11.17 -22.74
CA HIS A 176 6.12 -11.65 -23.93
C HIS A 176 6.38 -10.74 -25.16
N SER A 177 5.74 -11.05 -26.28
CA SER A 177 5.92 -10.30 -27.53
C SER A 177 5.17 -8.96 -27.57
N SER A 178 4.13 -8.79 -26.75
CA SER A 178 3.31 -7.58 -26.67
C SER A 178 2.46 -7.58 -25.40
N HIS A 179 1.89 -6.42 -25.05
CA HIS A 179 0.96 -6.29 -23.92
C HIS A 179 -0.22 -7.26 -24.05
N ARG A 180 -0.88 -7.29 -25.21
CA ARG A 180 -1.99 -8.21 -25.45
C ARG A 180 -1.60 -9.67 -25.29
N ALA A 181 -0.39 -10.05 -25.74
CA ALA A 181 0.11 -11.41 -25.58
C ALA A 181 0.41 -11.74 -24.11
N ALA A 182 0.97 -10.79 -23.36
CA ALA A 182 1.22 -10.94 -21.93
C ALA A 182 -0.08 -11.11 -21.14
N VAL A 183 -1.07 -10.23 -21.34
CA VAL A 183 -2.40 -10.33 -20.70
C VAL A 183 -3.02 -11.69 -20.98
N ALA A 184 -3.09 -12.11 -22.25
CA ALA A 184 -3.70 -13.38 -22.62
C ALA A 184 -2.97 -14.59 -22.01
N ALA A 185 -1.63 -14.55 -21.94
CA ALA A 185 -0.84 -15.63 -21.33
C ALA A 185 -1.06 -15.70 -19.81
N VAL A 186 -1.00 -14.57 -19.12
CA VAL A 186 -1.23 -14.48 -17.67
C VAL A 186 -2.64 -14.95 -17.31
N GLU A 187 -3.67 -14.45 -18.00
CA GLU A 187 -5.06 -14.85 -17.72
C GLU A 187 -5.31 -16.34 -17.95
N LYS A 188 -4.69 -16.92 -18.99
CA LYS A 188 -4.73 -18.37 -19.25
C LYS A 188 -4.06 -19.14 -18.13
N ASN A 189 -2.86 -18.73 -17.71
CA ASN A 189 -2.06 -19.47 -16.76
C ASN A 189 -2.60 -19.37 -15.32
N LEU A 190 -3.26 -18.27 -14.97
CA LEU A 190 -3.98 -18.11 -13.69
C LEU A 190 -5.25 -18.98 -13.57
N GLN A 191 -5.60 -19.78 -14.59
CA GLN A 191 -6.65 -20.80 -14.47
C GLN A 191 -6.12 -22.13 -13.91
N LYS A 192 -4.82 -22.24 -13.65
CA LYS A 192 -4.22 -23.40 -13.01
C LYS A 192 -4.62 -23.45 -11.53
N ASP A 193 -4.67 -24.66 -10.99
CA ASP A 193 -4.85 -24.91 -9.56
C ASP A 193 -3.47 -25.10 -8.92
N ASP A 194 -2.74 -24.00 -8.73
CA ASP A 194 -1.38 -23.96 -8.17
C ASP A 194 -1.27 -23.12 -6.90
N GLY A 195 -2.42 -22.73 -6.33
CA GLY A 195 -2.50 -21.89 -5.13
C GLY A 195 -2.46 -20.39 -5.40
N VAL A 196 -2.46 -19.95 -6.67
CA VAL A 196 -2.55 -18.54 -7.05
C VAL A 196 -3.81 -18.31 -7.90
N GLU A 197 -4.84 -17.68 -7.34
CA GLU A 197 -6.11 -17.48 -8.04
C GLU A 197 -6.38 -16.00 -8.36
N PRO A 198 -6.91 -15.67 -9.55
CA PRO A 198 -7.24 -14.29 -9.91
C PRO A 198 -8.47 -13.80 -9.14
N LEU A 199 -8.36 -12.62 -8.54
CA LEU A 199 -9.43 -11.98 -7.76
C LEU A 199 -10.13 -10.85 -8.52
N TYR A 200 -9.34 -10.02 -9.20
CA TYR A 200 -9.84 -8.86 -9.95
C TYR A 200 -8.86 -8.45 -11.03
N ARG A 201 -9.33 -7.66 -12.00
CA ARG A 201 -8.52 -7.03 -13.04
C ARG A 201 -8.82 -5.54 -13.14
N ILE A 202 -7.80 -4.71 -13.25
CA ILE A 202 -7.91 -3.27 -13.55
C ILE A 202 -7.01 -2.95 -14.74
N ASP A 203 -7.60 -2.45 -15.82
CA ASP A 203 -6.86 -1.89 -16.95
C ASP A 203 -6.67 -0.38 -16.79
N MET A 204 -5.48 0.11 -17.09
CA MET A 204 -5.17 1.54 -17.06
C MET A 204 -5.63 2.20 -18.37
N PRO A 205 -6.54 3.19 -18.31
CA PRO A 205 -7.01 3.85 -19.52
C PRO A 205 -5.88 4.53 -20.31
N GLY A 206 -5.81 4.24 -21.61
CA GLY A 206 -4.85 4.86 -22.53
C GLY A 206 -3.40 4.43 -22.36
N LYS A 207 -3.11 3.37 -21.59
CA LYS A 207 -1.78 2.80 -21.43
C LYS A 207 -1.82 1.28 -21.51
N ASP A 208 -0.69 0.69 -21.93
CA ASP A 208 -0.46 -0.75 -21.87
C ASP A 208 -0.05 -1.16 -20.45
N VAL A 209 -0.97 -0.98 -19.49
CA VAL A 209 -0.80 -1.42 -18.10
C VAL A 209 -2.08 -2.10 -17.62
N THR A 210 -1.95 -3.32 -17.13
CA THR A 210 -3.01 -4.11 -16.51
C THR A 210 -2.55 -4.62 -15.15
N ILE A 211 -3.39 -4.51 -14.12
CA ILE A 211 -3.18 -5.13 -12.81
C ILE A 211 -4.15 -6.29 -12.66
N ILE A 212 -3.65 -7.42 -12.18
CA ILE A 212 -4.43 -8.56 -11.74
C ILE A 212 -4.10 -8.80 -10.27
N GLY A 213 -5.09 -8.67 -9.40
CA GLY A 213 -4.94 -9.09 -8.00
C GLY A 213 -5.09 -10.60 -7.89
N VAL A 214 -4.28 -11.22 -7.05
CA VAL A 214 -4.28 -12.67 -6.85
C VAL A 214 -4.31 -13.04 -5.37
N SER A 215 -5.08 -14.07 -5.03
CA SER A 215 -4.97 -14.74 -3.74
C SER A 215 -3.76 -15.65 -3.74
N MET A 216 -3.18 -15.91 -2.57
CA MET A 216 -2.10 -16.86 -2.40
C MET A 216 -2.47 -17.86 -1.31
N ALA A 217 -2.92 -19.05 -1.68
CA ALA A 217 -3.30 -20.13 -0.76
C ALA A 217 -2.43 -21.37 -1.01
N ALA A 218 -1.63 -21.77 -0.02
CA ALA A 218 -0.82 -22.98 -0.17
C ALA A 218 -1.74 -24.20 -0.07
N GLY A 219 -1.67 -25.09 -1.05
CA GLY A 219 -2.28 -26.42 -0.92
C GLY A 219 -1.69 -27.21 0.26
N GLU A 220 -2.26 -28.38 0.56
CA GLU A 220 -1.87 -29.20 1.72
C GLU A 220 -0.35 -29.50 1.77
N ASP A 221 0.25 -29.77 0.62
CA ASP A 221 1.69 -30.00 0.44
C ASP A 221 2.44 -28.78 -0.14
N GLY A 222 1.77 -27.63 -0.21
CA GLY A 222 2.29 -26.39 -0.76
C GLY A 222 3.31 -25.72 0.16
N ASP A 223 4.11 -24.82 -0.41
CA ASP A 223 5.04 -24.01 0.38
C ASP A 223 4.26 -22.96 1.19
N LYS A 224 4.00 -23.25 2.47
CA LYS A 224 3.31 -22.31 3.39
C LYS A 224 3.87 -20.89 3.38
N TYR A 225 5.13 -20.67 2.98
CA TYR A 225 5.72 -19.34 2.99
C TYR A 225 5.17 -18.43 1.88
N MET A 226 4.47 -18.96 0.89
CA MET A 226 3.68 -18.17 -0.07
C MET A 226 2.25 -17.86 0.42
N ASP A 227 1.75 -18.57 1.43
CA ASP A 227 0.36 -18.50 1.87
C ASP A 227 0.02 -17.18 2.58
N ASP A 228 -1.08 -16.56 2.18
CA ASP A 228 -1.55 -15.28 2.72
C ASP A 228 -1.94 -15.39 4.19
N ALA A 229 -2.64 -16.46 4.60
CA ALA A 229 -3.03 -16.68 5.99
C ALA A 229 -1.81 -16.92 6.88
N PHE A 230 -0.83 -17.71 6.41
CA PHE A 230 0.43 -17.90 7.12
C PHE A 230 1.17 -16.57 7.31
N GLN A 231 1.36 -15.79 6.24
CA GLN A 231 2.05 -14.50 6.33
C GLN A 231 1.36 -13.57 7.32
N MET A 232 0.03 -13.44 7.23
CA MET A 232 -0.76 -12.56 8.08
C MET A 232 -0.79 -13.04 9.53
N SER A 233 -0.75 -14.35 9.80
CA SER A 233 -0.60 -14.89 11.15
C SER A 233 0.70 -14.46 11.85
N VAL A 234 1.74 -14.11 11.08
CA VAL A 234 3.03 -13.66 11.60
C VAL A 234 3.06 -12.15 11.83
N VAL A 235 2.44 -11.35 10.95
CA VAL A 235 2.60 -9.88 10.96
C VAL A 235 1.40 -9.12 11.51
N ASP A 236 0.19 -9.67 11.43
CA ASP A 236 -1.07 -9.00 11.80
C ASP A 236 -1.54 -9.38 13.20
N PHE A 237 -0.63 -9.29 14.16
CA PHE A 237 -0.83 -9.69 15.56
C PHE A 237 -1.32 -8.56 16.46
N GLY A 238 -1.43 -7.33 15.94
CA GLY A 238 -1.89 -6.16 16.69
C GLY A 238 -3.37 -6.21 17.04
N GLU A 239 -3.80 -5.31 17.94
CA GLU A 239 -5.22 -5.10 18.26
C GLU A 239 -6.02 -4.57 17.07
N LEU A 240 -5.42 -3.64 16.31
CA LEU A 240 -5.97 -3.14 15.06
C LEU A 240 -5.41 -3.97 13.90
N LYS A 241 -6.31 -4.46 13.04
CA LYS A 241 -5.95 -5.39 11.98
C LYS A 241 -5.58 -4.69 10.67
N ASN A 242 -4.44 -5.10 10.12
CA ASN A 242 -3.83 -4.58 8.90
C ASN A 242 -4.28 -5.37 7.65
N SER A 243 -5.40 -6.09 7.71
CA SER A 243 -5.79 -7.06 6.67
C SER A 243 -6.06 -6.46 5.28
N ALA A 244 -6.31 -5.15 5.20
CA ALA A 244 -6.32 -4.39 3.95
C ALA A 244 -4.96 -4.36 3.21
N TYR A 245 -3.90 -4.94 3.81
CA TYR A 245 -2.63 -5.23 3.16
C TYR A 245 -2.79 -6.14 1.92
N LEU A 246 -3.65 -7.16 2.00
CA LEU A 246 -3.92 -8.12 0.94
C LEU A 246 -4.91 -7.54 -0.10
N PRO A 247 -5.03 -8.15 -1.30
CA PRO A 247 -4.25 -9.28 -1.85
C PRO A 247 -2.90 -8.86 -2.45
N TYR A 248 -2.13 -9.79 -3.03
CA TYR A 248 -0.96 -9.47 -3.87
C TYR A 248 -1.38 -9.06 -5.29
N GLU A 249 -0.49 -8.37 -6.01
CA GLU A 249 -0.77 -7.85 -7.35
C GLU A 249 0.32 -8.24 -8.36
N ILE A 250 -0.13 -8.72 -9.52
CA ILE A 250 0.66 -8.89 -10.74
C ILE A 250 0.35 -7.70 -11.65
N MET A 251 1.38 -7.04 -12.16
CA MET A 251 1.27 -5.98 -13.14
C MET A 251 1.85 -6.41 -14.47
N ILE A 252 1.06 -6.29 -15.52
CA ILE A 252 1.53 -6.36 -16.91
C ILE A 252 1.76 -4.91 -17.35
N THR A 253 3.00 -4.56 -17.70
CA THR A 253 3.39 -3.22 -18.18
C THR A 253 4.17 -3.34 -19.47
N GLY A 254 3.63 -2.79 -20.56
CA GLY A 254 4.10 -3.09 -21.90
C GLY A 254 4.05 -4.60 -22.13
N ASN A 255 5.19 -5.23 -22.41
CA ASN A 255 5.27 -6.67 -22.60
C ASN A 255 5.81 -7.45 -21.38
N LYS A 256 6.07 -6.78 -20.26
CA LYS A 256 6.65 -7.36 -19.05
C LYS A 256 5.59 -7.67 -18.02
N VAL A 257 5.75 -8.79 -17.32
CA VAL A 257 4.95 -9.20 -16.17
C VAL A 257 5.81 -9.05 -14.93
N VAL A 258 5.37 -8.22 -13.99
CA VAL A 258 6.11 -7.86 -12.78
C VAL A 258 5.21 -7.90 -11.54
N ALA A 259 5.80 -8.00 -10.35
CA ALA A 259 5.09 -7.86 -9.08
C ALA A 259 5.95 -7.07 -8.08
N LEU A 260 5.32 -6.40 -7.11
CA LEU A 260 6.09 -5.74 -6.05
C LEU A 260 6.89 -6.78 -5.26
N HIS A 261 8.18 -6.49 -5.06
CA HIS A 261 9.02 -7.36 -4.27
C HIS A 261 8.53 -7.44 -2.83
N MET A 262 8.33 -8.65 -2.29
CA MET A 262 7.67 -8.87 -1.00
C MET A 262 8.38 -8.11 0.13
N ARG A 263 9.72 -8.11 0.15
CA ARG A 263 10.49 -7.40 1.19
C ARG A 263 10.18 -5.90 1.23
N PHE A 264 10.02 -5.25 0.08
CA PHE A 264 9.58 -3.86 0.04
C PHE A 264 8.11 -3.76 0.46
N ARG A 265 7.22 -4.53 -0.18
CA ARG A 265 5.77 -4.46 -0.01
C ARG A 265 5.35 -4.69 1.45
N MET A 266 5.85 -5.75 2.08
CA MET A 266 5.57 -6.09 3.47
C MET A 266 6.18 -5.03 4.40
N ALA A 267 7.45 -4.68 4.22
CA ALA A 267 8.10 -3.75 5.12
C ALA A 267 7.49 -2.35 5.10
N VAL A 268 7.00 -1.87 3.96
CA VAL A 268 6.39 -0.54 3.92
C VAL A 268 4.99 -0.51 4.56
N HIS A 269 4.30 -1.64 4.66
CA HIS A 269 3.00 -1.73 5.35
C HIS A 269 3.12 -2.14 6.83
N PHE A 270 4.23 -2.76 7.21
CA PHE A 270 4.56 -3.12 8.59
C PHE A 270 5.93 -2.53 9.00
N PRO A 271 6.10 -1.20 8.97
CA PRO A 271 7.40 -0.54 9.15
C PRO A 271 8.01 -0.76 10.54
N ASP A 272 7.20 -1.09 11.53
CA ASP A 272 7.62 -1.33 12.91
C ASP A 272 7.92 -2.81 13.21
N LEU A 273 7.70 -3.70 12.24
CA LEU A 273 7.97 -5.12 12.42
C LEU A 273 9.47 -5.32 12.64
N LYS A 274 9.80 -6.04 13.72
CA LYS A 274 11.18 -6.28 14.12
C LYS A 274 11.79 -7.40 13.29
N MET A 275 13.12 -7.41 13.19
CA MET A 275 13.86 -8.51 12.55
C MET A 275 13.78 -9.82 13.33
N MET A 276 13.77 -9.75 14.67
CA MET A 276 13.76 -10.91 15.56
C MET A 276 12.51 -10.91 16.44
N GLY A 277 12.03 -12.10 16.80
CA GLY A 277 10.90 -12.30 17.71
C GLY A 277 9.84 -13.24 17.16
N SER A 278 8.80 -13.49 17.96
CA SER A 278 7.68 -14.35 17.55
C SER A 278 6.87 -13.78 16.39
N ASN A 279 6.89 -12.47 16.17
CA ASN A 279 6.18 -11.79 15.09
C ASN A 279 7.19 -10.90 14.37
N SER A 280 7.99 -11.50 13.48
CA SER A 280 9.20 -10.86 12.93
C SER A 280 9.49 -11.26 11.49
N PHE A 281 10.27 -10.44 10.80
CA PHE A 281 10.73 -10.74 9.43
C PHE A 281 11.55 -12.03 9.35
N MET A 282 12.23 -12.47 10.43
CA MET A 282 12.95 -13.74 10.41
C MET A 282 12.03 -14.94 10.15
N LYS A 283 10.79 -14.91 10.65
CA LYS A 283 9.81 -15.97 10.37
C LYS A 283 9.34 -15.98 8.91
N LEU A 284 9.36 -14.81 8.26
CA LEU A 284 9.02 -14.65 6.84
C LEU A 284 10.25 -14.67 5.94
N MET A 285 11.44 -15.02 6.43
CA MET A 285 12.65 -15.01 5.63
C MET A 285 12.56 -15.84 4.34
N PRO A 286 11.88 -17.01 4.32
CA PRO A 286 11.70 -17.77 3.07
C PRO A 286 10.59 -17.22 2.16
N SER A 287 9.65 -16.43 2.68
CA SER A 287 8.48 -15.95 1.95
C SER A 287 8.80 -15.16 0.68
N PRO A 288 9.81 -14.26 0.60
CA PRO A 288 10.13 -13.59 -0.64
C PRO A 288 10.44 -14.55 -1.79
N ALA A 289 11.20 -15.62 -1.53
CA ALA A 289 11.55 -16.61 -2.54
C ALA A 289 10.37 -17.51 -2.90
N ALA A 290 9.57 -17.91 -1.90
CA ALA A 290 8.37 -18.74 -2.10
C ALA A 290 7.31 -17.99 -2.94
N ILE A 291 7.05 -16.72 -2.63
CA ILE A 291 6.11 -15.87 -3.37
C ILE A 291 6.62 -15.61 -4.79
N GLU A 292 7.90 -15.26 -4.96
CA GLU A 292 8.47 -15.07 -6.30
C GLU A 292 8.31 -16.33 -7.15
N LYS A 293 8.58 -17.51 -6.57
CA LYS A 293 8.41 -18.78 -7.25
C LYS A 293 6.94 -19.03 -7.63
N ALA A 294 6.02 -18.90 -6.67
CA ALA A 294 4.59 -19.11 -6.92
C ALA A 294 4.06 -18.16 -8.00
N LEU A 295 4.38 -16.86 -7.94
CA LEU A 295 3.98 -15.90 -8.96
C LEU A 295 4.61 -16.19 -10.33
N LYS A 296 5.86 -16.66 -10.38
CA LYS A 296 6.50 -17.09 -11.63
C LYS A 296 5.80 -18.31 -12.23
N ASP A 297 5.51 -19.32 -11.43
CA ASP A 297 4.84 -20.54 -11.89
C ASP A 297 3.41 -20.24 -12.39
N ALA A 298 2.71 -19.32 -11.71
CA ALA A 298 1.35 -18.90 -12.03
C ALA A 298 1.22 -18.13 -13.35
N VAL A 299 2.29 -17.45 -13.81
CA VAL A 299 2.26 -16.64 -15.05
C VAL A 299 2.98 -17.28 -16.23
N ASN A 300 3.81 -18.29 -15.99
CA ASN A 300 4.51 -19.05 -17.04
C ASN A 300 3.80 -20.38 -17.33
N GLU A 301 4.18 -21.09 -18.40
CA GLU A 301 3.64 -22.42 -18.72
C GLU A 301 4.24 -23.51 -17.84
#